data_AF-A0AAW0KSQ6-F1
#
_entry.id   AF-A0AAW0KSQ6-F1
#
_cell.length_a   1.000
_cell.length_b   1.000
_cell.length_c   1.000
_cell.angle_alpha   90.00
_cell.angle_beta   90.00
_cell.angle_gamma   90.00
#
_symmetry.space_group_name_H-M   'P 1'
#
loop_
_entity.id
_entity.type
_entity.pdbx_description
1 polymer ?
#
loop_
_entity_poly.entity_id
_entity_poly.type
_entity_poly.pdbx_seq_one_letter_code
_entity_poly.pdbx_strand_id
1 'polypeptide(L)'
;MGREVSESCVDSLLTEMVSSYCDRFYANKPDLAARRIEAIGFQVGLQLSERYTMERPRFSDHLEAIKFICKDFWSELFKKQIDNLKTNHRGTFVLQDNRFRWLARMSVDPSPENGDLSQDNPPAENKAAQATSMHLYFHVES
;
A
#
# COMPACT_ATOMS: atom_id res chain seq x y z
N MET A 1 -22.07 -2.71 -18.34
CA MET A 1 -21.50 -1.35 -18.28
C MET A 1 -21.23 -1.06 -16.82
N GLY A 2 -19.95 -0.98 -16.42
CA GLY A 2 -19.57 -0.68 -15.03
C GLY A 2 -19.92 0.77 -14.69
N ARG A 3 -20.19 1.04 -13.42
CA ARG A 3 -20.30 2.43 -12.94
C ARG A 3 -18.88 2.97 -12.77
N GLU A 4 -18.63 4.15 -13.32
CA GLU A 4 -17.36 4.85 -13.17
C GLU A 4 -17.50 5.96 -12.12
N VAL A 5 -16.44 6.18 -11.35
CA VAL A 5 -16.37 7.22 -10.31
C VAL A 5 -15.02 7.92 -10.45
N SER A 6 -14.99 9.24 -10.18
CA SER A 6 -13.73 9.99 -10.16
C SER A 6 -12.76 9.41 -9.12
N GLU A 7 -11.49 9.28 -9.50
CA GLU A 7 -10.42 8.83 -8.59
C GLU A 7 -10.35 9.69 -7.32
N SER A 8 -10.61 11.00 -7.45
CA SER A 8 -10.62 11.94 -6.33
C SER A 8 -11.63 11.60 -5.24
N CYS A 9 -12.71 10.87 -5.57
CA CYS A 9 -13.67 10.42 -4.58
C CYS A 9 -13.07 9.37 -3.64
N VAL A 10 -12.23 8.47 -4.17
CA VAL A 10 -11.54 7.46 -3.37
C VAL A 10 -10.47 8.11 -2.52
N ASP A 11 -9.68 9.02 -3.10
CA ASP A 11 -8.64 9.76 -2.35
C ASP A 11 -9.27 10.52 -1.16
N SER A 12 -10.34 11.28 -1.41
CA SER A 12 -11.03 12.04 -0.36
C SER A 12 -11.64 11.14 0.72
N LEU A 13 -12.21 10.00 0.32
CA LEU A 13 -12.76 9.01 1.26
C LEU A 13 -11.67 8.43 2.15
N LEU A 14 -10.52 8.05 1.57
CA LEU A 14 -9.40 7.49 2.32
C LEU A 14 -8.81 8.52 3.29
N THR A 15 -8.63 9.77 2.85
CA THR A 15 -8.13 10.86 3.71
C THR A 15 -9.07 11.12 4.89
N GLU A 16 -10.38 11.26 4.63
CA GLU A 16 -11.37 11.48 5.69
C GLU A 16 -11.47 10.28 6.64
N MET A 17 -11.39 9.06 6.12
CA MET A 17 -11.36 7.86 6.95
C MET A 17 -10.15 7.88 7.89
N VAL A 18 -8.94 8.13 7.36
CA VAL A 18 -7.73 8.21 8.20
C VAL A 18 -7.86 9.31 9.24
N SER A 19 -8.26 10.53 8.86
CA SER A 19 -8.43 11.65 9.82
C SER A 19 -9.48 11.32 10.88
N SER A 20 -10.64 10.76 10.51
CA SER A 20 -11.66 10.39 11.50
C SER A 20 -11.17 9.32 12.48
N TYR A 21 -10.36 8.35 12.04
CA TYR A 21 -9.80 7.34 12.93
C TYR A 21 -8.70 7.92 13.84
N CYS A 22 -7.80 8.74 13.29
CA CYS A 22 -6.67 9.32 14.02
C CYS A 22 -7.08 10.43 14.98
N ASP A 23 -7.94 11.35 14.53
CA ASP A 23 -8.21 12.61 15.23
C ASP A 23 -9.48 12.55 16.07
N ARG A 24 -10.42 11.67 15.72
CA ARG A 24 -11.76 11.63 16.36
C ARG A 24 -12.00 10.35 17.16
N PHE A 25 -11.91 9.18 16.55
CA PHE A 25 -12.23 7.91 17.23
C PHE A 25 -11.13 7.44 18.17
N TYR A 26 -9.86 7.60 17.77
CA TYR A 26 -8.70 7.14 18.51
C TYR A 26 -7.69 8.26 18.71
N ALA A 27 -8.20 9.46 19.03
CA ALA A 27 -7.37 10.60 19.42
C ALA A 27 -6.32 10.17 20.46
N ASN A 28 -5.05 10.49 20.19
CA ASN A 28 -3.89 10.13 21.01
C ASN A 28 -3.57 8.62 21.10
N LYS A 29 -4.15 7.77 20.24
CA LYS A 29 -3.91 6.31 20.18
C LYS A 29 -3.62 5.84 18.74
N PRO A 30 -2.52 6.32 18.12
CA PRO A 30 -2.21 6.05 16.71
C PRO A 30 -2.12 4.54 16.38
N ASP A 31 -1.56 3.73 17.28
CA ASP A 31 -1.45 2.28 17.08
C ASP A 31 -2.80 1.57 17.02
N LEU A 32 -3.81 2.10 17.70
CA LEU A 32 -5.16 1.55 17.66
C LEU A 32 -5.89 2.00 16.40
N ALA A 33 -5.71 3.26 15.98
CA ALA A 33 -6.19 3.75 14.69
C ALA A 33 -5.62 2.92 13.53
N ALA A 34 -4.30 2.73 13.51
CA ALA A 34 -3.59 1.94 12.51
C ALA A 34 -4.13 0.51 12.40
N ARG A 35 -4.26 -0.22 13.52
CA ARG A 35 -4.83 -1.58 13.53
C ARG A 35 -6.26 -1.66 13.03
N ARG A 36 -7.08 -0.62 13.27
CA ARG A 36 -8.47 -0.58 12.79
C ARG A 36 -8.53 -0.32 11.29
N ILE A 37 -7.70 0.59 10.79
CA ILE A 37 -7.57 0.87 9.36
C ILE A 37 -7.01 -0.37 8.63
N GLU A 38 -6.03 -1.05 9.21
CA GLU A 38 -5.49 -2.31 8.70
C GLU A 38 -6.58 -3.39 8.60
N ALA A 39 -7.42 -3.54 9.63
CA ALA A 39 -8.53 -4.50 9.59
C ALA A 39 -9.54 -4.19 8.46
N ILE A 40 -9.82 -2.91 8.19
CA ILE A 40 -10.66 -2.50 7.05
C ILE A 40 -9.96 -2.89 5.73
N GLY A 41 -8.67 -2.57 5.60
CA GLY A 41 -7.86 -2.93 4.43
C GLY A 41 -7.84 -4.44 4.16
N PHE A 42 -7.70 -5.25 5.22
CA PHE A 42 -7.74 -6.71 5.13
C PHE A 42 -9.08 -7.21 4.60
N GLN A 43 -10.20 -6.72 5.16
CA GLN A 43 -11.54 -7.15 4.74
C GLN A 43 -11.83 -6.76 3.28
N VAL A 44 -11.45 -5.56 2.87
CA VAL A 44 -11.60 -5.10 1.48
C VAL A 44 -10.70 -5.91 0.55
N GLY A 45 -9.44 -6.12 0.92
CA GLY A 45 -8.46 -6.89 0.14
C GLY A 45 -8.88 -8.34 -0.04
N LEU A 46 -9.44 -8.97 0.99
CA LEU A 46 -9.98 -10.33 0.92
C LEU A 46 -11.12 -10.44 -0.10
N GLN A 47 -12.15 -9.59 0.03
CA GLN A 47 -13.30 -9.59 -0.89
C GLN A 47 -12.90 -9.32 -2.34
N LEU A 48 -11.96 -8.39 -2.56
CA LEU A 48 -11.43 -8.11 -3.89
C LEU A 48 -10.62 -9.27 -4.44
N SER A 49 -9.83 -9.94 -3.61
CA SER A 49 -9.04 -11.10 -4.02
C SER A 49 -9.96 -12.24 -4.44
N GLU A 50 -11.00 -12.55 -3.66
CA GLU A 50 -12.03 -13.54 -4.02
C GLU A 50 -12.70 -13.18 -5.35
N ARG A 51 -13.13 -11.92 -5.51
CA ARG A 51 -13.74 -11.44 -6.75
C ARG A 51 -12.83 -11.59 -7.97
N TYR A 52 -11.56 -11.21 -7.87
CA TYR A 52 -10.61 -11.25 -8.99
C TYR A 52 -10.04 -12.64 -9.28
N THR A 53 -10.26 -13.60 -8.40
CA THR A 53 -9.86 -15.00 -8.57
C THR A 53 -11.03 -15.93 -8.89
N MET A 54 -12.27 -15.43 -8.89
CA MET A 54 -13.49 -16.23 -9.09
C MET A 54 -13.46 -17.13 -10.32
N GLU A 55 -12.97 -16.62 -11.46
CA GLU A 55 -12.89 -17.36 -12.73
C GLU A 55 -11.51 -17.98 -12.98
N ARG A 56 -10.62 -17.93 -11.99
CA ARG A 56 -9.25 -18.44 -12.11
C ARG A 56 -9.16 -19.84 -11.52
N PRO A 57 -8.34 -20.74 -12.12
CA PRO A 57 -7.93 -21.96 -11.42
C PRO A 57 -7.29 -21.60 -10.06
N ARG A 58 -7.45 -22.49 -9.09
CA ARG A 58 -6.77 -22.34 -7.79
C ARG A 58 -5.27 -22.26 -8.01
N PHE A 59 -4.60 -21.41 -7.24
CA PHE A 59 -3.14 -21.33 -7.25
C PHE A 59 -2.56 -22.67 -6.81
N SER A 60 -1.67 -23.20 -7.63
CA SER A 60 -0.97 -24.46 -7.37
C SER A 60 0.19 -24.29 -6.39
N ASP A 61 0.77 -23.09 -6.32
CA ASP A 61 1.84 -22.73 -5.40
C ASP A 61 1.82 -21.25 -5.00
N HIS A 62 2.70 -20.89 -4.06
CA HIS A 62 2.85 -19.50 -3.60
C HIS A 62 3.28 -18.55 -4.73
N LEU A 63 3.97 -19.05 -5.77
CA LEU A 63 4.60 -18.23 -6.79
C LEU A 63 3.54 -17.74 -7.76
N GLU A 64 2.54 -18.57 -8.05
CA GLU A 64 1.35 -18.17 -8.80
C GLU A 64 0.55 -17.11 -8.04
N ALA A 65 0.37 -17.25 -6.73
CA ALA A 65 -0.29 -16.23 -5.91
C ALA A 65 0.49 -14.90 -5.93
N ILE A 66 1.81 -14.94 -5.77
CA ILE A 66 2.66 -13.73 -5.86
C ILE A 66 2.60 -13.10 -7.26
N LYS A 67 2.62 -13.89 -8.33
CA LYS A 67 2.47 -13.38 -9.71
C LYS A 67 1.12 -12.69 -9.91
N PHE A 68 0.05 -13.30 -9.40
CA PHE A 68 -1.29 -12.72 -9.42
C PHE A 68 -1.32 -11.38 -8.70
N ILE A 69 -0.73 -11.28 -7.50
CA ILE A 69 -0.65 -10.03 -6.74
C ILE A 69 0.14 -8.97 -7.54
N CYS A 70 1.33 -9.32 -8.02
CA CYS A 70 2.22 -8.38 -8.73
C CYS A 70 1.64 -7.82 -10.03
N LYS A 71 0.84 -8.62 -10.74
CA LYS A 71 0.36 -8.30 -12.09
C LYS A 71 -1.11 -7.99 -12.10
N ASP A 72 -1.95 -8.98 -11.84
CA ASP A 72 -3.40 -8.87 -12.03
C ASP A 72 -4.02 -8.00 -10.96
N PHE A 73 -3.82 -8.34 -9.68
CA PHE A 73 -4.45 -7.64 -8.58
C PHE A 73 -4.01 -6.17 -8.51
N TRP A 74 -2.70 -5.92 -8.64
CA TRP A 74 -2.17 -4.55 -8.63
C TRP A 74 -2.66 -3.74 -9.84
N SER A 75 -2.72 -4.35 -11.02
CA SER A 75 -3.21 -3.66 -12.23
C SER A 75 -4.69 -3.32 -12.13
N GLU A 76 -5.52 -4.19 -11.53
CA GLU A 76 -6.94 -3.90 -11.35
C GLU A 76 -7.16 -2.69 -10.43
N LEU A 77 -6.41 -2.59 -9.32
CA LEU A 77 -6.58 -1.53 -8.32
C LEU A 77 -5.88 -0.22 -8.69
N PHE A 78 -4.62 -0.29 -9.11
CA PHE A 78 -3.76 0.89 -9.23
C PHE A 78 -3.44 1.25 -10.68
N LYS A 79 -3.92 0.45 -11.64
CA LYS A 79 -3.64 0.59 -13.08
C LYS A 79 -2.13 0.57 -13.38
N LYS A 80 -1.38 -0.19 -12.56
CA LYS A 80 0.06 -0.45 -12.70
C LYS A 80 0.41 -1.83 -12.13
N GLN A 81 1.53 -2.40 -12.56
CA GLN A 81 2.13 -3.57 -11.92
C GLN A 81 3.05 -3.14 -10.76
N ILE A 82 3.41 -4.10 -9.90
CA ILE A 82 4.45 -3.91 -8.90
C ILE A 82 5.79 -3.60 -9.58
N ASP A 83 6.54 -2.63 -9.05
CA ASP A 83 7.78 -2.14 -9.68
C ASP A 83 8.97 -3.09 -9.44
N ASN A 84 9.05 -3.70 -8.25
CA ASN A 84 10.12 -4.64 -7.92
C ASN A 84 9.61 -5.81 -7.08
N LEU A 85 10.09 -7.01 -7.39
CA LEU A 85 9.87 -8.23 -6.61
C LEU A 85 11.23 -8.78 -6.20
N LYS A 86 11.50 -8.79 -4.90
CA LYS A 86 12.65 -9.47 -4.31
C LYS A 86 12.19 -10.75 -3.64
N THR A 87 12.98 -11.82 -3.73
CA THR A 87 12.71 -13.08 -3.04
C THR A 87 14.00 -13.60 -2.39
N ASN A 88 13.86 -14.44 -1.36
CA ASN A 88 14.97 -15.22 -0.82
C ASN A 88 14.67 -16.72 -0.94
N HIS A 89 15.71 -17.54 -0.81
CA HIS A 89 15.60 -19.01 -0.80
C HIS A 89 14.82 -19.57 0.41
N ARG A 90 14.35 -18.70 1.32
CA ARG A 90 13.59 -19.05 2.52
C ARG A 90 12.08 -18.74 2.38
N GLY A 91 11.57 -18.55 1.16
CA GLY A 91 10.15 -18.32 0.93
C GLY A 91 9.64 -16.94 1.35
N THR A 92 10.52 -15.93 1.45
CA THR A 92 10.12 -14.53 1.67
C THR A 92 10.05 -13.79 0.36
N PHE A 93 8.98 -13.04 0.14
CA PHE A 93 8.79 -12.17 -1.02
C PHE A 93 8.59 -10.72 -0.53
N VAL A 94 9.28 -9.78 -1.18
CA VAL A 94 9.16 -8.35 -0.92
C VAL A 94 8.74 -7.67 -2.21
N LEU A 95 7.53 -7.13 -2.23
CA LEU A 95 6.96 -6.40 -3.35
C LEU A 95 7.11 -4.91 -3.07
N GLN A 96 7.62 -4.17 -4.04
CA GLN A 96 7.89 -2.74 -3.92
C GLN A 96 7.07 -1.97 -4.94
N ASP A 97 6.26 -1.03 -4.45
CA ASP A 97 5.64 0.02 -5.24
C ASP A 97 6.38 1.34 -4.94
N ASN A 98 7.02 1.92 -5.95
CA ASN A 98 7.83 3.14 -5.80
C ASN A 98 7.02 4.43 -5.76
N ARG A 99 5.78 4.37 -6.26
CA ARG A 99 4.89 5.53 -6.39
C ARG A 99 3.48 5.08 -6.07
N PHE A 100 3.27 4.75 -4.81
CA PHE A 100 2.00 4.22 -4.37
C PHE A 100 0.91 5.26 -4.58
N ARG A 101 -0.07 4.94 -5.42
CA ARG A 101 -0.97 5.91 -6.06
C ARG A 101 -1.75 6.76 -5.06
N TRP A 102 -2.16 6.17 -3.93
CA TRP A 102 -2.91 6.86 -2.88
C TRP A 102 -2.06 7.82 -2.05
N LEU A 103 -0.74 7.61 -1.98
CA LEU A 103 0.19 8.51 -1.28
C LEU A 103 0.83 9.53 -2.22
N ALA A 104 0.81 9.30 -3.53
CA ALA A 104 1.49 10.13 -4.53
C ALA A 104 1.07 11.61 -4.54
N ARG A 105 -0.12 11.93 -3.99
CA ARG A 105 -0.66 13.30 -3.91
C ARG A 105 -0.56 13.91 -2.51
N MET A 106 -0.06 13.16 -1.53
CA MET A 106 0.08 13.66 -0.16
C MET A 106 1.34 14.51 -0.05
N SER A 107 1.21 15.73 0.46
CA SER A 107 2.35 16.55 0.84
C SER A 107 2.98 15.95 2.09
N VAL A 108 4.28 15.67 2.03
CA VAL A 108 5.06 15.32 3.20
C VAL A 108 5.42 16.64 3.89
N ASP A 109 4.88 16.89 5.09
CA ASP A 109 5.36 18.01 5.89
C ASP A 109 6.83 17.76 6.24
N PRO A 110 7.75 18.70 5.94
CA PRO A 110 9.08 18.65 6.49
C PRO A 110 8.92 18.88 8.00
N SER A 111 8.93 17.79 8.78
CA SER A 111 9.18 17.87 10.22
C SER A 111 10.40 18.77 10.44
N PRO A 112 10.38 19.70 11.41
CA PRO A 112 11.58 20.44 11.78
C PRO A 112 12.58 19.43 12.37
N GLU A 113 13.56 19.03 11.55
CA GLU A 113 14.75 18.34 12.03
C GLU A 113 15.41 19.26 13.07
N ASN A 114 15.24 18.94 14.35
CA ASN A 114 16.06 19.53 15.40
C ASN A 114 17.52 19.22 15.04
N GLY A 115 18.30 20.30 14.90
CA GLY A 115 19.55 20.34 14.15
C GLY A 115 20.54 19.22 14.45
N ASP A 116 21.05 18.62 13.38
CA ASP A 116 22.45 18.27 13.30
C ASP A 116 22.97 18.54 11.88
N LEU A 117 23.99 19.40 11.78
CA LEU A 117 24.52 19.99 10.54
C LEU A 117 25.58 19.09 9.88
N SER A 118 25.29 17.80 9.74
CA SER A 118 26.18 16.90 9.00
C SER A 118 25.46 15.67 8.49
N GLN A 119 24.83 15.77 7.32
CA GLN A 119 24.77 14.68 6.35
C GLN A 119 24.19 15.18 5.02
N ASP A 120 24.76 14.69 3.93
CA ASP A 120 24.26 14.82 2.56
C ASP A 120 22.74 14.59 2.53
N ASN A 121 21.98 15.68 2.48
CA ASN A 121 20.55 15.60 2.28
C ASN A 121 20.33 15.13 0.83
N PRO A 122 19.71 13.95 0.60
CA PRO A 122 19.39 13.56 -0.76
C PRO A 122 18.44 14.61 -1.37
N PRO A 123 18.50 14.84 -2.70
CA PRO A 123 17.67 15.83 -3.37
C PRO A 123 16.19 15.62 -3.02
N ALA A 124 15.40 16.70 -2.90
CA ALA A 124 14.01 16.67 -2.44
C ALA A 124 13.13 15.64 -3.18
N GLU A 125 13.43 15.36 -4.46
CA GLU A 125 12.79 14.29 -5.24
C GLU A 125 12.99 12.89 -4.63
N ASN A 126 14.17 12.59 -4.08
CA ASN A 126 14.44 11.30 -3.42
C ASN A 126 13.68 11.17 -2.09
N LYS A 127 13.53 12.25 -1.32
CA LYS A 127 12.75 12.25 -0.07
C LYS A 127 11.25 12.01 -0.36
N ALA A 128 10.70 12.69 -1.37
CA ALA A 128 9.31 12.49 -1.78
C ALA A 128 9.06 11.07 -2.34
N ALA A 129 9.96 10.58 -3.19
CA ALA A 129 9.86 9.21 -3.73
C ALA A 129 9.90 8.15 -2.61
N GLN A 130 10.76 8.33 -1.61
CA GLN A 130 10.85 7.42 -0.47
C GLN A 130 9.60 7.47 0.41
N ALA A 131 9.01 8.65 0.62
CA ALA A 131 7.76 8.80 1.38
C ALA A 131 6.54 8.16 0.70
N THR A 132 6.55 8.08 -0.63
CA THR A 132 5.47 7.43 -1.41
C THR A 132 5.75 5.96 -1.73
N SER A 133 6.88 5.41 -1.27
CA SER A 133 7.24 4.02 -1.52
C SER A 133 6.54 3.08 -0.53
N MET A 134 5.85 2.08 -1.06
CA MET A 134 5.23 1.02 -0.29
C MET A 134 6.00 -0.30 -0.46
N HIS A 135 6.27 -0.97 0.66
CA HIS A 135 6.86 -2.30 0.69
C HIS A 135 5.87 -3.28 1.31
N LEU A 136 5.55 -4.35 0.58
CA LEU A 136 4.71 -5.44 1.06
C LEU A 136 5.57 -6.68 1.29
N TYR A 137 5.48 -7.25 2.49
CA TYR A 137 6.23 -8.43 2.90
C TYR A 137 5.30 -9.63 2.97
N PHE A 138 5.64 -10.68 2.23
CA PHE A 138 4.95 -11.97 2.29
C PHE A 138 5.93 -13.02 2.79
N HIS A 139 5.56 -13.69 3.88
CA HIS A 139 6.27 -14.84 4.40
C HIS A 139 5.41 -16.09 4.18
N VAL A 140 5.94 -17.07 3.46
CA VAL A 140 5.27 -18.36 3.32
C VAL A 140 5.72 -19.23 4.48
N GLU A 141 4.82 -19.48 5.43
CA GLU A 141 5.02 -20.51 6.45
C GLU A 141 4.71 -21.88 5.82
N SER A 142 5.66 -22.82 5.96
CA SER A 142 5.57 -24.20 5.47
C SER A 142 4.69 -25.08 6.35
#